data_AF-A0A6J4C1F1-F1
#
_entry.id   AF-A0A6J4C1F1-F1
#
_cell.length_a   1.000
_cell.length_b   1.000
_cell.length_c   1.000
_cell.angle_alpha   90.00
_cell.angle_beta   90.00
_cell.angle_gamma   90.00
#
_symmetry.space_group_name_H-M   'P 1'
#
loop_
_entity.id
_entity.type
_entity.pdbx_description
1 polymer ?
#
loop_
_entity_poly.entity_id
_entity_poly.type
_entity_poly.pdbx_seq_one_letter_code
_entity_poly.pdbx_strand_id
1 'polypeptide(L)' 'MWSASHRTADACPWPEGPSATSWPAQGRRLRSVIADNILDRQFTAEAPNQRWIADFTYIWTAEGWLYIAVVIDLFSRCVV' A
#
# COMPACT_ATOMS: atom_id res chain seq x y z
N MET A 1 -22.98 -25.38 -10.95
CA MET A 1 -21.88 -26.34 -10.70
C MET A 1 -20.60 -25.72 -11.26
N TRP A 2 -19.91 -24.91 -10.47
CA TRP A 2 -18.65 -24.25 -10.87
C TRP A 2 -17.55 -24.91 -10.06
N SER A 3 -16.63 -25.58 -10.76
CA SER A 3 -15.55 -26.36 -10.15
C SER A 3 -14.41 -25.42 -9.76
N ALA A 4 -14.14 -25.31 -8.46
CA ALA A 4 -12.98 -24.60 -7.91
C ALA A 4 -11.70 -25.40 -8.19
N SER A 5 -11.03 -25.10 -9.31
CA SER A 5 -9.68 -25.61 -9.56
C SER A 5 -8.69 -24.81 -8.74
N HIS A 6 -8.17 -25.44 -7.68
CA HIS A 6 -7.05 -24.97 -6.89
C HIS A 6 -5.82 -24.93 -7.80
N ARG A 7 -5.48 -23.76 -8.36
CA ARG A 7 -4.12 -23.51 -8.84
C ARG A 7 -3.31 -23.04 -7.65
N THR A 8 -2.51 -23.96 -7.15
CA THR A 8 -1.34 -23.73 -6.29
C THR A 8 -0.60 -22.50 -6.80
N ALA A 9 -0.44 -21.51 -5.92
CA ALA A 9 0.58 -20.48 -6.12
C ALA A 9 1.92 -21.22 -6.16
N ASP A 10 2.48 -21.36 -7.36
CA ASP A 10 3.84 -21.86 -7.53
C ASP A 10 4.76 -20.92 -6.76
N ALA A 11 5.25 -21.43 -5.63
CA ALA A 11 6.19 -20.75 -4.77
C ALA A 11 7.43 -20.40 -5.59
N CYS A 12 7.85 -19.12 -5.57
CA CYS A 12 9.22 -18.78 -5.95
C CYS A 12 10.17 -19.64 -5.09
N PRO A 13 11.09 -20.41 -5.69
CA PRO A 13 12.07 -21.13 -4.91
C PRO A 13 13.08 -20.11 -4.41
N TRP A 14 12.88 -19.62 -3.19
CA TRP A 14 13.93 -18.90 -2.50
C TRP A 14 15.12 -19.86 -2.34
N PRO A 15 16.36 -19.47 -2.68
CA PRO A 15 17.51 -20.29 -2.34
C PRO A 15 17.51 -20.48 -0.82
N GLU A 16 17.63 -21.73 -0.37
CA GLU A 16 17.70 -22.12 1.05
C GLU A 16 18.74 -21.22 1.77
N GLY A 17 18.24 -20.15 2.38
CA GLY A 17 19.06 -19.16 3.06
C GLY A 17 19.69 -19.78 4.30
N PRO A 18 20.75 -19.16 4.83
CA PRO A 18 21.43 -19.69 6.00
C PRO A 18 20.44 -19.90 7.15
N SER A 19 20.51 -21.08 7.78
CA SER A 19 19.64 -21.49 8.89
C SER A 19 19.53 -20.37 9.94
N ALA A 20 18.31 -20.17 10.46
CA ALA A 20 17.91 -19.06 11.32
C ALA A 20 18.82 -18.81 12.55
N THR A 21 19.69 -19.75 12.89
CA THR A 21 20.64 -19.70 14.01
C THR A 21 21.92 -18.91 13.71
N SER A 22 22.17 -18.50 12.47
CA SER A 22 23.42 -17.82 12.06
C SER A 22 23.28 -16.34 11.74
N TRP A 23 22.09 -15.77 11.90
CA TRP A 23 21.89 -14.32 11.76
C TRP A 23 22.51 -13.62 12.97
N PRO A 24 23.52 -12.74 12.80
CA PRO A 24 23.94 -11.91 13.93
C PRO A 24 22.73 -11.12 14.39
N ALA A 25 22.45 -11.12 15.70
CA ALA A 25 21.36 -10.37 16.32
C ALA A 25 21.60 -8.84 16.29
N GLN A 26 22.13 -8.34 15.18
CA GLN A 26 22.57 -6.97 14.97
C GLN A 26 21.63 -6.27 14.00
N GLY A 27 20.46 -5.98 14.53
CA GLY A 27 19.60 -4.94 14.03
C GLY A 27 18.89 -4.36 15.23
N ARG A 28 19.48 -3.34 15.87
CA ARG A 28 18.73 -2.45 16.76
C ARG A 28 17.48 -2.07 15.97
N ARG A 29 16.33 -2.63 16.33
CA ARG A 29 15.05 -2.35 15.68
C ARG A 29 14.87 -0.85 15.85
N LEU A 30 15.26 -0.08 14.84
CA LEU A 30 15.09 1.36 14.85
C LEU A 30 13.60 1.53 15.00
N ARG A 31 13.16 1.97 16.18
CA ARG A 31 11.76 2.30 16.40
C ARG A 31 11.46 3.33 15.32
N SER A 32 10.66 2.96 14.33
CA SER A 32 10.19 3.90 13.33
C SER A 32 9.52 5.02 14.09
N VAL A 33 9.93 6.26 13.84
CA VAL A 33 9.20 7.42 14.33
C VAL A 33 7.83 7.36 13.65
N ILE A 34 6.79 7.05 14.43
CA ILE A 34 5.41 7.07 13.94
C ILE A 34 5.03 8.56 13.89
N ALA A 35 4.72 9.06 12.70
CA ALA A 35 4.23 10.42 12.55
C ALA A 35 2.84 10.55 13.19
N ASP A 36 2.56 11.72 13.78
CA ASP A 36 1.24 11.98 14.35
C ASP A 36 0.17 11.99 13.26
N ASN A 37 -1.00 11.41 13.56
CA ASN A 37 -2.16 11.46 12.67
C ASN A 37 -2.85 12.82 12.78
N ILE A 38 -2.35 13.80 12.03
CA ILE A 38 -2.85 15.19 12.03
C ILE A 38 -4.30 15.27 11.54
N LEU A 39 -4.72 14.38 10.63
CA LEU A 39 -6.06 14.40 10.05
C LEU A 39 -7.13 13.98 11.07
N ASP A 40 -6.80 13.07 11.98
CA ASP A 40 -7.67 12.57 13.05
C ASP A 40 -9.12 12.24 12.61
N ARG A 41 -9.24 11.59 11.44
CA ARG A 41 -10.53 11.23 10.80
C ARG A 41 -11.48 12.41 10.54
N GLN A 42 -10.97 13.64 10.50
CA GLN A 42 -11.75 14.82 10.15
C GLN A 42 -11.78 15.00 8.63
N PHE A 43 -12.81 14.45 7.98
CA PHE A 43 -12.93 14.44 6.51
C PHE A 43 -13.65 15.66 5.90
N THR A 44 -13.97 16.67 6.70
CA THR A 44 -14.60 17.92 6.23
C THR A 44 -13.53 18.98 6.01
N ALA A 45 -13.52 19.72 4.91
CA ALA A 45 -12.60 20.85 4.71
C ALA A 45 -13.40 22.17 4.61
N GLU A 46 -12.89 23.26 5.19
CA GLU A 46 -13.57 24.57 5.16
C GLU A 46 -13.16 25.42 3.96
N ALA A 47 -11.98 25.14 3.38
CA ALA A 47 -11.46 25.80 2.19
C ALA A 47 -10.66 24.82 1.32
N PRO A 48 -10.41 25.15 0.03
CA PRO A 48 -9.55 24.36 -0.85
C PRO A 48 -8.14 24.16 -0.26
N ASN A 49 -7.49 23.06 -0.61
CA ASN A 49 -6.10 22.75 -0.28
C ASN A 49 -5.78 22.60 1.21
N GLN A 50 -6.79 22.28 2.04
CA GLN A 50 -6.60 22.06 3.48
C GLN A 50 -6.50 20.58 3.85
N ARG A 51 -7.27 19.72 3.18
CA ARG A 51 -7.34 18.29 3.46
C ARG A 51 -7.55 17.53 2.15
N TRP A 52 -6.70 16.53 1.92
CA TRP A 52 -6.76 15.65 0.76
C TRP A 52 -6.89 14.20 1.20
N ILE A 53 -7.51 13.39 0.36
CA ILE A 53 -7.46 11.93 0.45
C ILE A 53 -6.68 11.40 -0.75
N ALA A 54 -5.90 10.34 -0.53
CA ALA A 54 -5.20 9.64 -1.59
C ALA A 54 -5.55 8.15 -1.57
N ASP A 55 -5.71 7.58 -2.74
CA ASP A 55 -5.86 6.14 -2.93
C ASP A 55 -4.96 5.68 -4.08
N PHE A 56 -4.53 4.43 -4.02
CA PHE A 56 -3.77 3.80 -5.08
C PHE A 56 -4.52 2.56 -5.55
N THR A 57 -4.74 2.47 -6.86
CA THR A 57 -5.46 1.37 -7.47
C THR A 57 -4.76 0.93 -8.74
N TYR A 58 -5.27 -0.12 -9.36
CA TYR A 58 -4.73 -0.66 -10.58
C TYR A 58 -5.85 -0.90 -11.60
N ILE A 59 -5.54 -0.68 -12.87
CA ILE A 59 -6.44 -0.94 -13.99
C ILE A 59 -5.77 -1.89 -14.98
N TRP A 60 -6.54 -2.79 -15.58
CA TRP A 60 -6.06 -3.67 -16.63
C TRP A 60 -6.16 -2.96 -17.98
N THR A 61 -5.08 -3.01 -18.75
CA THR A 61 -5.00 -2.47 -20.12
C THR A 61 -4.57 -3.57 -21.11
N ALA A 62 -4.57 -3.28 -22.40
CA ALA A 62 -4.06 -4.21 -23.42
C ALA A 62 -2.55 -4.52 -23.26
N GLU A 63 -1.81 -3.62 -22.60
CA GLU A 63 -0.36 -3.74 -22.38
C GLU A 63 -0.03 -4.27 -20.97
N GLY A 64 -1.04 -4.52 -20.13
CA GLY A 64 -0.88 -5.05 -18.77
C GLY A 64 -1.48 -4.16 -17.69
N TRP A 65 -1.08 -4.39 -16.44
CA TRP A 65 -1.52 -3.64 -15.26
C TRP A 65 -0.89 -2.25 -15.20
N LEU A 66 -1.74 -1.21 -15.16
CA LEU A 66 -1.34 0.16 -14.86
C LEU A 66 -1.70 0.47 -13.41
N TYR A 67 -0.73 1.00 -12.65
CA TYR A 67 -0.95 1.47 -11.28
C TYR A 67 -1.19 2.98 -11.31
N ILE A 68 -2.23 3.43 -10.62
CA ILE A 68 -2.65 4.83 -10.57
C ILE A 68 -2.70 5.26 -9.12
N ALA A 69 -2.10 6.41 -8.83
CA ALA A 69 -2.32 7.14 -7.59
C ALA A 69 -3.24 8.33 -7.88
N VAL A 70 -4.28 8.50 -7.07
CA VAL A 70 -5.23 9.61 -7.19
C VAL A 70 -5.23 10.37 -5.88
N VAL A 71 -5.10 11.70 -5.96
CA VAL A 71 -5.25 12.60 -4.82
C VAL A 71 -6.47 13.48 -5.07
N ILE A 72 -7.39 13.54 -4.10
CA ILE A 72 -8.63 14.31 -4.19
C ILE A 72 -8.66 15.35 -3.08
N ASP A 73 -8.94 16.60 -3.44
CA ASP A 73 -9.22 17.69 -2.50
C ASP A 73 -10.61 17.54 -1.88
N LEU A 74 -10.69 17.49 -0.55
CA LEU A 74 -11.94 17.20 0.17
C LEU A 74 -12.96 18.34 0.08
N PHE A 75 -12.51 19.57 -0.21
CA PHE A 75 -13.38 20.73 -0.37
C PHE A 75 -14.02 20.77 -1.76
N SER A 76 -13.20 20.79 -2.81
CA SER A 76 -13.62 20.97 -4.21
C SER A 76 -14.06 19.67 -4.90
N ARG A 77 -13.64 18.50 -4.38
CA ARG A 77 -13.81 17.17 -5.00
C ARG A 77 -13.12 17.04 -6.36
N CYS A 78 -12.12 17.90 -6.62
CA CYS A 78 -11.26 17.80 -7.79
C CYS A 78 -10.06 16.88 -7.51
N VAL A 79 -9.58 16.22 -8.56
CA VAL A 79 -8.27 15.55 -8.56
C VAL A 79 -7.18 16.62 -8.66
N VAL A 80 -6.11 16.48 -7.88
CA VAL A 80 -4.95 17.40 -7.85
C VAL A 80 -3.64 16.72 -8.25
#